data_AF-A0A6A5UDC9-F1
#
_entry.id   AF-A0A6A5UDC9-F1
#
_cell.length_a   1.000
_cell.length_b   1.000
_cell.length_c   1.000
_cell.angle_alpha   90.00
_cell.angle_beta   90.00
_cell.angle_gamma   90.00
#
_symmetry.space_group_name_H-M   'P 1'
#
loop_
_entity.id
_entity.type
_entity.pdbx_description
1 polymer ?
#
loop_
_entity_poly.entity_id
_entity_poly.type
_entity_poly.pdbx_seq_one_letter_code
_entity_poly.pdbx_strand_id
1 'polypeptide(L)'
;MTPLSWAARNGHEAVVRLLLDKGANLESKDKYGQTPLSWAADNGNEAVVRLLLDKGANLEPKDKEYGQTPLSWAAEKGHETVVRLLLDKGASLESKDKYGQRPLSRAARNGHETVVRLLRERGT
;
A
#
# COMPACT_ATOMS: atom_id res chain seq x y z
N MET A 1 9.24 -13.57 -0.61
CA MET A 1 7.77 -13.46 -0.72
C MET A 1 7.14 -14.67 -0.07
N THR A 2 6.06 -14.48 0.68
CA THR A 2 5.23 -15.58 1.20
C THR A 2 4.08 -15.88 0.22
N PRO A 3 3.36 -17.01 0.37
CA PRO A 3 2.14 -17.25 -0.41
C PRO A 3 1.13 -16.12 -0.28
N LEU A 4 1.01 -15.52 0.92
CA LEU A 4 0.13 -14.39 1.18
C LEU A 4 0.58 -13.15 0.37
N SER A 5 1.88 -12.84 0.33
CA SER A 5 2.41 -11.74 -0.50
C SER A 5 2.11 -11.95 -1.99
N TRP A 6 2.27 -13.18 -2.49
CA TRP A 6 1.96 -13.49 -3.89
C TRP A 6 0.48 -13.34 -4.22
N ALA A 7 -0.40 -13.87 -3.37
CA ALA A 7 -1.84 -13.73 -3.56
C ALA A 7 -2.25 -12.25 -3.50
N ALA A 8 -1.67 -11.48 -2.58
CA ALA A 8 -1.96 -10.06 -2.43
C ALA A 8 -1.48 -9.22 -3.62
N ARG A 9 -0.28 -9.51 -4.13
CA ARG A 9 0.28 -8.88 -5.34
C ARG A 9 -0.59 -9.10 -6.59
N ASN A 10 -1.19 -10.28 -6.72
CA ASN A 10 -2.00 -10.65 -7.89
C ASN A 10 -3.51 -10.43 -7.70
N GLY A 11 -3.94 -9.83 -6.59
CA GLY A 11 -5.36 -9.51 -6.38
C GLY A 11 -6.26 -10.71 -6.07
N HIS A 12 -5.69 -11.86 -5.69
CA HIS A 12 -6.44 -13.10 -5.43
C HIS A 12 -7.12 -13.06 -4.06
N GLU A 13 -8.17 -12.24 -3.90
CA GLU A 13 -8.84 -11.98 -2.63
C GLU A 13 -9.27 -13.25 -1.87
N ALA A 14 -9.90 -14.20 -2.56
CA ALA A 14 -10.35 -15.45 -1.94
C ALA A 14 -9.18 -16.28 -1.36
N VAL A 15 -8.03 -16.28 -2.05
CA VAL A 15 -6.82 -16.96 -1.58
C VAL A 15 -6.20 -16.20 -0.40
N VAL A 16 -6.17 -14.86 -0.44
CA VAL A 16 -5.73 -14.03 0.68
C VAL A 16 -6.55 -14.33 1.93
N ARG A 17 -7.89 -14.38 1.80
CA ARG A 17 -8.82 -14.70 2.89
C ARG A 17 -8.53 -16.09 3.47
N LEU A 18 -8.44 -17.11 2.61
CA LEU A 18 -8.13 -18.48 3.03
C LEU A 18 -6.79 -18.56 3.79
N LEU A 19 -5.74 -17.92 3.28
CA LEU A 19 -4.42 -17.95 3.91
C LEU A 19 -4.44 -17.27 5.30
N LEU A 20 -5.12 -16.14 5.43
CA LEU A 20 -5.26 -15.45 6.72
C LEU A 20 -6.06 -16.29 7.72
N ASP A 21 -7.15 -16.92 7.28
CA ASP A 21 -7.96 -17.79 8.14
C ASP A 21 -7.20 -19.08 8.55
N LYS A 22 -6.15 -19.46 7.80
CA LYS A 22 -5.20 -20.53 8.15
C LYS A 22 -3.98 -20.04 8.95
N GLY A 23 -3.98 -18.80 9.40
CA GLY A 23 -2.93 -18.26 10.28
C GLY A 23 -1.69 -17.75 9.56
N ALA A 24 -1.76 -17.43 8.27
CA ALA A 24 -0.66 -16.76 7.59
C ALA A 24 -0.34 -15.42 8.27
N ASN A 25 0.95 -15.13 8.47
CA ASN A 25 1.39 -13.89 9.10
C ASN A 25 1.10 -12.69 8.18
N LEU A 26 0.13 -11.85 8.58
CA LEU A 26 -0.31 -10.64 7.89
C LEU A 26 0.84 -9.65 7.64
N GLU A 27 1.79 -9.57 8.56
CA GLU A 27 2.92 -8.61 8.55
C GLU A 27 4.21 -9.22 8.00
N SER A 28 4.14 -10.38 7.32
CA SER A 28 5.33 -11.04 6.78
C SER A 28 6.06 -10.12 5.79
N LYS A 29 7.34 -9.85 6.03
CA LYS A 29 8.18 -9.07 5.13
C LYS A 29 9.00 -9.97 4.23
N ASP A 30 9.10 -9.64 2.96
CA ASP A 30 10.04 -10.31 2.06
C ASP A 30 11.46 -9.71 2.15
N LYS A 31 12.35 -10.13 1.24
CA LYS A 31 13.74 -9.66 1.20
C LYS A 31 13.86 -8.15 0.96
N TYR A 32 12.86 -7.55 0.29
CA TYR A 32 12.76 -6.11 0.04
C TYR A 32 12.07 -5.38 1.20
N GLY A 33 11.62 -6.08 2.24
CA GLY A 33 10.92 -5.47 3.37
C GLY A 33 9.46 -5.14 3.10
N GLN A 34 8.92 -5.53 1.94
CA GLN A 34 7.52 -5.28 1.60
C GLN A 34 6.60 -6.28 2.29
N THR A 35 5.46 -5.80 2.77
CA THR A 35 4.37 -6.61 3.35
C THR A 35 3.34 -6.99 2.27
N PRO A 36 2.40 -7.92 2.54
CA PRO A 36 1.28 -8.17 1.65
C PRO A 36 0.49 -6.89 1.31
N LEU A 37 0.33 -5.96 2.27
CA LEU A 37 -0.33 -4.68 2.03
C LEU A 37 0.49 -3.80 1.07
N SER A 38 1.82 -3.72 1.23
CA SER A 38 2.68 -2.99 0.29
C SER A 38 2.53 -3.51 -1.14
N TRP A 39 2.52 -4.84 -1.32
CA TRP A 39 2.36 -5.47 -2.64
C TRP A 39 0.98 -5.23 -3.25
N ALA A 40 -0.09 -5.36 -2.46
CA ALA A 40 -1.44 -5.07 -2.92
C ALA A 40 -1.60 -3.60 -3.32
N ALA A 41 -0.99 -2.68 -2.56
CA ALA A 41 -1.05 -1.25 -2.82
C ALA A 41 -0.25 -0.84 -4.07
N ASP A 42 0.95 -1.38 -4.25
CA ASP A 42 1.78 -1.18 -5.45
C ASP A 42 1.08 -1.68 -6.74
N ASN A 43 0.26 -2.73 -6.63
CA ASN A 43 -0.41 -3.33 -7.79
C ASN A 43 -1.89 -2.90 -7.94
N GLY A 44 -2.38 -1.99 -7.10
CA GLY A 44 -3.73 -1.43 -7.24
C GLY A 44 -4.87 -2.36 -6.86
N ASN A 45 -4.59 -3.44 -6.10
CA ASN A 45 -5.57 -4.48 -5.78
C ASN A 45 -6.50 -4.04 -4.63
N GLU A 46 -7.46 -3.17 -4.92
CA GLU A 46 -8.33 -2.54 -3.92
C GLU A 46 -9.01 -3.54 -2.97
N ALA A 47 -9.61 -4.61 -3.51
CA ALA A 47 -10.32 -5.60 -2.68
C ALA A 47 -9.40 -6.31 -1.69
N VAL A 48 -8.17 -6.62 -2.11
CA VAL A 48 -7.14 -7.18 -1.24
C VAL A 48 -6.67 -6.15 -0.22
N VAL A 49 -6.43 -4.90 -0.62
CA VAL A 49 -6.05 -3.82 0.30
C VAL A 49 -7.11 -3.69 1.39
N ARG A 50 -8.39 -3.62 1.03
CA ARG A 50 -9.52 -3.55 1.96
C ARG A 50 -9.52 -4.71 2.94
N LEU A 51 -9.43 -5.94 2.42
CA LEU A 51 -9.39 -7.15 3.25
C LEU A 51 -8.22 -7.15 4.25
N LEU A 52 -7.01 -6.77 3.81
CA LEU A 52 -5.84 -6.72 4.68
C LEU A 52 -5.99 -5.65 5.77
N LEU A 53 -6.53 -4.48 5.43
CA LEU A 53 -6.78 -3.40 6.39
C LEU A 53 -7.88 -3.77 7.39
N ASP A 54 -8.94 -4.45 6.96
CA ASP A 54 -10.00 -4.94 7.85
C ASP A 54 -9.51 -6.05 8.79
N LYS A 55 -8.45 -6.77 8.40
CA LYS A 55 -7.74 -7.72 9.27
C LYS A 55 -6.65 -7.07 10.14
N GLY A 56 -6.52 -5.73 10.10
CA GLY A 56 -5.64 -4.96 10.97
C GLY A 56 -4.20 -4.80 10.47
N ALA A 57 -3.98 -4.85 9.16
CA ALA A 57 -2.65 -4.65 8.59
C ALA A 57 -2.08 -3.26 8.94
N ASN A 58 -0.79 -3.20 9.24
CA ASN A 58 -0.10 -1.94 9.52
C ASN A 58 -0.05 -1.05 8.26
N LEU A 59 -0.43 0.21 8.40
CA LEU A 59 -0.46 1.22 7.33
C LEU A 59 0.92 1.80 7.00
N GLU A 60 1.87 1.77 7.94
CA GLU A 60 3.16 2.46 7.84
C GLU A 60 4.41 1.56 7.70
N PRO A 61 4.37 0.30 7.21
CA PRO A 61 5.59 -0.45 6.99
C PRO A 61 6.37 0.19 5.84
N LYS A 62 7.66 0.47 6.09
CA LYS A 62 8.59 0.93 5.06
C LYS A 62 9.35 -0.25 4.47
N ASP A 63 9.41 -0.30 3.15
CA ASP A 63 10.30 -1.24 2.45
C ASP A 63 11.78 -0.87 2.68
N LYS A 64 12.67 -1.83 2.44
CA LYS A 64 14.11 -1.70 2.62
C LYS A 64 14.82 -1.07 1.44
N GLU A 65 14.21 -1.00 0.27
CA GLU A 65 14.89 -0.51 -0.94
C GLU A 65 14.80 1.02 -0.99
N TYR A 66 13.58 1.54 -1.03
CA TYR A 66 13.25 2.94 -1.20
C TYR A 66 12.73 3.58 0.09
N GLY A 67 12.29 2.79 1.08
CA GLY A 67 11.69 3.31 2.31
C GLY A 67 10.26 3.80 2.13
N GLN A 68 9.54 3.27 1.13
CA GLN A 68 8.18 3.68 0.83
C GLN A 68 7.17 2.90 1.68
N THR A 69 6.10 3.59 2.04
CA THR A 69 4.90 3.01 2.65
C THR A 69 3.94 2.49 1.58
N PRO A 70 2.93 1.66 1.93
CA PRO A 70 1.86 1.28 1.02
C PRO A 70 1.21 2.48 0.31
N LEU A 71 0.95 3.58 1.03
CA LEU A 71 0.41 4.82 0.45
C LEU A 71 1.35 5.43 -0.58
N SER A 72 2.66 5.46 -0.30
CA SER A 72 3.67 6.00 -1.22
C SER A 72 3.75 5.17 -2.52
N TRP A 73 3.68 3.83 -2.41
CA TRP A 73 3.61 2.94 -3.59
C TRP A 73 2.34 3.16 -4.42
N ALA A 74 1.17 3.17 -3.78
CA ALA A 74 -0.10 3.42 -4.48
C ALA A 74 -0.12 4.80 -5.17
N ALA A 75 0.46 5.82 -4.52
CA ALA A 75 0.55 7.16 -5.06
C ALA A 75 1.54 7.26 -6.24
N GLU A 76 2.70 6.58 -6.13
CA GLU A 76 3.69 6.49 -7.22
C GLU A 76 3.14 5.79 -8.45
N LYS A 77 2.20 4.85 -8.29
CA LYS A 77 1.62 4.06 -9.38
C LYS A 77 0.28 4.60 -9.88
N GLY A 78 -0.27 5.64 -9.25
CA GLY A 78 -1.51 6.28 -9.69
C GLY A 78 -2.79 5.54 -9.29
N HIS A 79 -2.74 4.64 -8.30
CA HIS A 79 -3.89 3.82 -7.88
C HIS A 79 -4.84 4.61 -6.97
N GLU A 80 -5.63 5.52 -7.56
CA GLU A 80 -6.46 6.47 -6.84
C GLU A 80 -7.41 5.83 -5.81
N THR A 81 -8.07 4.72 -6.14
CA THR A 81 -9.01 4.07 -5.22
C THR A 81 -8.29 3.46 -4.01
N VAL A 82 -7.09 2.90 -4.21
CA VAL A 82 -6.23 2.41 -3.13
C VAL A 82 -5.70 3.56 -2.27
N VAL A 83 -5.28 4.67 -2.89
CA VAL A 83 -4.85 5.88 -2.16
C VAL A 83 -5.97 6.37 -1.26
N ARG A 84 -7.20 6.52 -1.81
CA ARG A 84 -8.37 6.94 -1.05
C ARG A 84 -8.64 6.02 0.14
N LEU A 85 -8.64 4.71 -0.10
CA LEU A 85 -8.89 3.71 0.93
C LEU A 85 -7.84 3.74 2.06
N LEU A 86 -6.56 3.87 1.72
CA LEU A 86 -5.49 3.96 2.71
C LEU A 86 -5.62 5.24 3.56
N LEU A 87 -5.99 6.37 2.95
CA LEU A 87 -6.24 7.63 3.67
C LEU A 87 -7.47 7.54 4.57
N ASP A 88 -8.55 6.92 4.10
CA ASP A 88 -9.75 6.69 4.91
C ASP A 88 -9.48 5.81 6.13
N LYS A 89 -8.45 4.95 6.06
CA LYS A 89 -7.97 4.13 7.19
C LYS A 89 -6.89 4.83 8.03
N GLY A 90 -6.48 6.04 7.67
CA GLY A 90 -5.57 6.88 8.47
C GLY A 90 -4.09 6.76 8.12
N ALA A 91 -3.74 6.34 6.89
CA ALA A 91 -2.35 6.37 6.43
C ALA A 91 -1.77 7.80 6.44
N SER A 92 -0.49 7.93 6.79
CA SER A 92 0.19 9.21 6.89
C SER A 92 0.56 9.79 5.51
N LEU A 93 0.04 10.98 5.21
CA LEU A 93 0.41 11.78 4.04
C LEU A 93 1.85 12.30 4.08
N GLU A 94 2.44 12.35 5.28
CA GLU A 94 3.68 13.06 5.55
C GLU A 94 4.91 12.14 5.59
N SER A 95 4.69 10.82 5.46
CA SER A 95 5.76 9.83 5.51
C SER A 95 6.77 10.06 4.39
N LYS A 96 8.02 10.31 4.77
CA LYS A 96 9.13 10.49 3.83
C LYS A 96 9.83 9.16 3.55
N ASP A 97 10.08 8.91 2.28
CA ASP A 97 10.96 7.83 1.85
C ASP A 97 12.45 8.19 2.03
N LYS A 98 13.37 7.31 1.61
CA LYS A 98 14.82 7.53 1.77
C LYS A 98 15.37 8.70 0.94
N TYR A 99 14.63 9.18 -0.04
CA TYR A 99 14.99 10.35 -0.85
C TYR A 99 14.28 11.61 -0.36
N GLY A 100 13.61 11.55 0.80
CA GLY A 100 12.84 12.65 1.36
C GLY A 100 11.52 12.91 0.62
N GLN A 101 11.09 12.03 -0.29
CA GLN A 101 9.86 12.23 -1.05
C GLN A 101 8.65 11.73 -0.26
N ARG A 102 7.59 12.52 -0.31
CA ARG A 102 6.26 12.18 0.23
C ARG A 102 5.41 11.49 -0.85
N PRO A 103 4.31 10.81 -0.50
CA PRO A 103 3.34 10.29 -1.47
C PRO A 103 2.93 11.33 -2.53
N LEU A 104 2.70 12.59 -2.13
CA LEU A 104 2.38 13.68 -3.05
C LEU A 104 3.49 13.93 -4.08
N SER A 105 4.74 13.96 -3.64
CA SER A 105 5.90 14.17 -4.52
C SER A 105 6.07 13.02 -5.52
N ARG A 106 5.85 11.77 -5.07
CA ARG A 106 5.89 10.58 -5.92
C ARG A 106 4.79 10.60 -6.98
N ALA A 107 3.55 10.93 -6.61
CA ALA A 107 2.45 11.06 -7.55
C ALA A 107 2.68 12.16 -8.58
N ALA A 108 3.15 13.34 -8.13
CA ALA A 108 3.45 14.47 -9.01
C ALA A 108 4.58 14.15 -10.01
N ARG A 109 5.67 13.53 -9.53
CA ARG A 109 6.81 13.14 -10.37
C ARG A 109 6.41 12.17 -11.49
N ASN A 110 5.43 11.30 -11.24
CA ASN A 110 4.94 10.32 -12.21
C ASN A 110 3.69 10.79 -12.99
N GLY A 111 3.25 12.04 -12.81
CA GLY A 111 2.14 12.62 -13.59
C GLY A 111 0.74 12.13 -13.21
N HIS A 112 0.54 11.58 -12.00
CA HIS A 112 -0.75 11.06 -11.55
C HIS A 112 -1.65 12.19 -11.01
N GLU A 113 -2.22 12.97 -11.92
CA GLU A 113 -2.98 14.19 -11.60
C GLU A 113 -4.13 13.95 -10.61
N THR A 114 -4.93 12.89 -10.79
CA THR A 114 -6.08 12.64 -9.91
C THR A 114 -5.65 12.30 -8.48
N VAL A 115 -4.56 11.53 -8.34
CA VAL A 115 -3.93 11.24 -7.04
C VAL A 115 -3.35 12.51 -6.41
N VAL A 116 -2.70 13.37 -7.19
CA VAL A 116 -2.18 14.66 -6.69
C VAL A 116 -3.30 15.53 -6.13
N ARG A 117 -4.43 15.63 -6.85
CA ARG A 117 -5.62 16.37 -6.38
C ARG A 117 -6.14 15.78 -5.07
N LEU A 118 -6.35 14.46 -5.02
CA LEU A 118 -6.83 13.75 -3.83
C LEU A 118 -5.91 13.95 -2.61
N LEU A 119 -4.60 13.81 -2.78
CA LEU A 119 -3.63 13.97 -1.68
C LEU A 119 -3.59 15.41 -1.15
N ARG A 120 -3.78 16.41 -2.03
CA ARG A 120 -3.86 17.81 -1.62
C ARG A 120 -5.15 18.13 -0.86
N GLU A 121 -6.28 17.58 -1.29
CA GLU A 121 -7.57 17.74 -0.61
C GLU A 121 -7.59 17.12 0.80
N ARG A 122 -6.84 16.03 1.01
CA ARG A 122 -6.76 15.33 2.30
C ARG A 122 -5.69 15.88 3.24
N GLY A 123 -4.76 16.72 2.74
CA GLY A 123 -3.62 17.25 3.48
C GLY A 123 -3.83 18.65 4.10
N THR A 124 -5.00 19.23 3.92
CA THR A 124 -5.45 20.50 4.52
C THR A 124 -6.41 20.23 5.67
#